data_AF-A0A453NPI7-F1
#
_entry.id   AF-A0A453NPI7-F1
#
_cell.length_a   1.000
_cell.length_b   1.000
_cell.length_c   1.000
_cell.angle_alpha   90.00
_cell.angle_beta   90.00
_cell.angle_gamma   90.00
#
_symmetry.space_group_name_H-M   'P 1'
#
loop_
_entity.id
_entity.type
_entity.pdbx_description
1 polymer ?
#
loop_
_entity_poly.entity_id
_entity_poly.type
_entity_poly.pdbx_seq_one_letter_code
_entity_poly.pdbx_strand_id
1 'polypeptide(L)'
;PAMAGRLAGTGASSPLPRALLLLAVVALFSISFLSLRSLRPAAAPSLPLDEPRRLPLSSPLPASRPSVYHSPEAFAAGYAEMERSFKVYIYPDGDPKTFYQTPRKLTGKYASEGYFFQNIRESRFRTEDPDKADLFFVPISPHKMRGKGTSYENMTMIVKDYVEGLISKYPYWNRTLGADHFFVACHDVGVRAFEGLPFMVKNSIRAVCSPSYNVDFIPHKDVALPQVLQPFALPEGGNDIENR
;
A
#
# COMPACT_ATOMS: atom_id res chain seq x y z
N PRO A 1 -59.05 19.11 -39.44
CA PRO A 1 -59.99 18.90 -38.32
C PRO A 1 -59.53 17.73 -37.43
N ALA A 2 -59.29 18.03 -36.15
CA ALA A 2 -58.88 17.12 -35.06
C ALA A 2 -59.99 16.07 -34.75
N MET A 3 -59.83 14.96 -34.02
CA MET A 3 -59.20 14.63 -32.73
C MET A 3 -59.08 13.08 -32.66
N ALA A 4 -57.93 12.52 -32.26
CA ALA A 4 -57.64 11.91 -30.95
C ALA A 4 -58.18 10.49 -30.69
N GLY A 5 -57.23 9.53 -30.62
CA GLY A 5 -57.39 8.24 -29.95
C GLY A 5 -56.05 7.84 -29.32
N ARG A 6 -55.91 8.04 -28.00
CA ARG A 6 -54.78 7.54 -27.20
C ARG A 6 -55.33 6.54 -26.18
N LEU A 7 -54.85 5.31 -26.26
CA LEU A 7 -55.05 4.25 -25.25
C LEU A 7 -54.04 4.40 -24.11
N ALA A 8 -54.49 4.01 -22.92
CA ALA A 8 -53.90 4.21 -21.61
C ALA A 8 -52.73 3.27 -21.28
N GLY A 9 -51.93 3.66 -20.27
CA GLY A 9 -50.95 2.77 -19.63
C GLY A 9 -50.01 3.47 -18.64
N THR A 10 -50.53 4.13 -17.61
CA THR A 10 -49.71 4.58 -16.46
C THR A 10 -49.74 3.49 -15.38
N GLY A 11 -48.64 2.73 -15.26
CA GLY A 11 -48.43 1.81 -14.14
C GLY A 11 -48.20 2.59 -12.85
N ALA A 12 -49.15 2.52 -11.94
CA ALA A 12 -49.02 3.03 -10.58
C ALA A 12 -48.15 2.06 -9.76
N SER A 13 -46.96 2.49 -9.34
CA SER A 13 -46.17 1.80 -8.32
C SER A 13 -46.85 1.99 -6.96
N SER A 14 -47.38 0.91 -6.39
CA SER A 14 -47.90 0.92 -5.02
C SER A 14 -46.73 1.01 -4.01
N PRO A 15 -46.82 1.87 -2.99
CA PRO A 15 -45.80 1.89 -1.94
C PRO A 15 -45.89 0.62 -1.11
N LEU A 16 -44.74 -0.01 -0.84
CA LEU A 16 -44.64 -1.15 0.06
C LEU A 16 -45.32 -0.83 1.41
N PRO A 17 -46.18 -1.71 1.94
CA PRO A 17 -46.90 -1.46 3.18
C PRO A 17 -45.90 -1.24 4.32
N ARG A 18 -46.07 -0.16 5.09
CA ARG A 18 -45.21 0.26 6.22
C ARG A 18 -44.86 -0.87 7.20
N ALA A 19 -45.71 -1.88 7.31
CA ALA A 19 -45.48 -3.08 8.10
C ALA A 19 -44.26 -3.91 7.63
N LEU A 20 -44.04 -4.03 6.31
CA LEU A 20 -42.88 -4.74 5.76
C LEU A 20 -41.57 -3.99 6.01
N LEU A 21 -41.61 -2.65 5.98
CA LEU A 21 -40.44 -1.82 6.28
C LEU A 21 -40.04 -1.94 7.75
N LEU A 22 -41.03 -1.95 8.66
CA LEU A 22 -40.81 -2.14 10.09
C LEU A 22 -40.24 -3.52 10.41
N LEU A 23 -40.75 -4.58 9.77
CA LEU A 23 -40.22 -5.94 9.93
C LEU A 23 -38.76 -6.05 9.46
N ALA A 24 -38.42 -5.42 8.33
CA ALA A 24 -37.05 -5.39 7.83
C ALA A 24 -36.10 -4.67 8.79
N VAL A 25 -36.52 -3.54 9.37
CA VAL A 25 -35.73 -2.79 10.36
C VAL A 25 -35.51 -3.60 11.64
N VAL A 26 -36.54 -4.27 12.16
CA VAL A 26 -36.42 -5.11 13.36
C VAL A 26 -35.51 -6.31 13.11
N ALA A 27 -35.58 -6.92 11.93
CA ALA A 27 -34.70 -8.02 11.55
C ALA A 27 -33.23 -7.57 11.47
N LEU A 28 -32.94 -6.44 10.81
CA LEU A 28 -31.59 -5.89 10.73
C LEU A 28 -31.03 -5.54 12.12
N PHE A 29 -31.86 -4.96 13.00
CA PHE A 29 -31.45 -4.63 14.36
C PHE A 29 -31.15 -5.88 15.19
N SER A 30 -31.97 -6.94 15.04
CA SER A 30 -31.80 -8.21 15.73
C SER A 30 -30.53 -8.94 15.30
N ILE A 31 -30.24 -8.97 13.99
CA ILE A 31 -29.03 -9.59 13.43
C ILE A 31 -27.77 -8.84 13.90
N SER A 32 -27.82 -7.49 13.90
CA SER A 32 -26.71 -6.66 14.38
C SER A 32 -26.46 -6.87 15.88
N PHE A 33 -27.53 -6.95 16.69
CA PHE A 33 -27.43 -7.15 18.13
C PHE A 33 -26.91 -8.54 18.51
N LEU A 34 -27.32 -9.58 17.78
CA LEU A 34 -26.81 -10.95 17.96
C LEU A 34 -25.33 -11.05 17.56
N SER A 35 -24.92 -10.38 16.48
CA SER A 35 -23.51 -10.33 16.03
C SER A 35 -22.62 -9.61 17.05
N LEU A 36 -23.09 -8.52 17.63
CA LEU A 36 -22.37 -7.76 18.67
C LEU A 36 -22.26 -8.52 20.01
N ARG A 37 -23.23 -9.39 20.35
CA ARG A 37 -23.12 -10.26 21.54
C ARG A 37 -22.15 -11.43 21.34
N SER A 38 -22.00 -11.93 20.11
CA SER A 38 -21.06 -13.00 19.77
C SER A 38 -19.59 -12.55 19.85
N LEU A 39 -19.32 -11.25 19.70
CA LEU A 39 -17.98 -10.66 19.71
C LEU A 39 -17.45 -10.30 21.11
N ARG A 40 -18.10 -10.73 22.20
CA ARG A 40 -17.53 -10.55 23.55
C ARG A 40 -16.41 -11.59 23.79
N PRO A 41 -15.16 -11.19 24.04
CA PRO A 41 -14.12 -12.13 24.45
C PRO A 41 -14.50 -12.74 25.80
N ALA A 42 -14.42 -14.06 25.91
CA ALA A 42 -14.49 -14.74 27.20
C ALA A 42 -13.31 -14.28 28.07
N ALA A 43 -13.59 -13.96 29.34
CA ALA A 43 -12.56 -13.61 30.31
C ALA A 43 -11.52 -14.75 30.42
N ALA A 44 -10.24 -14.41 30.30
CA ALA A 44 -9.15 -15.37 30.43
C ALA A 44 -9.12 -15.95 31.86
N PRO A 45 -8.91 -17.27 32.04
CA PRO A 45 -8.78 -17.85 33.36
C PRO A 45 -7.43 -17.46 33.97
N SER A 46 -7.44 -16.97 35.21
CA SER A 46 -6.23 -16.68 35.98
C SER A 46 -5.61 -18.00 36.49
N LEU A 47 -4.40 -18.30 36.04
CA LEU A 47 -3.60 -19.42 36.54
C LEU A 47 -2.98 -19.09 37.91
N PRO A 48 -2.80 -20.08 38.81
CA PRO A 48 -2.19 -19.85 40.12
C PRO A 48 -0.68 -19.59 39.97
N LEU A 49 -0.16 -18.60 40.70
CA LEU A 49 1.28 -18.37 40.84
C LEU A 49 1.88 -19.46 41.73
N ASP A 50 2.58 -20.41 41.12
CA ASP A 50 3.45 -21.35 41.83
C ASP A 50 4.83 -20.71 42.05
N GLU A 51 5.31 -20.71 43.29
CA GLU A 51 6.57 -20.11 43.72
C GLU A 51 7.76 -21.02 43.34
N PRO A 52 8.78 -20.57 42.59
CA PRO A 52 9.92 -21.43 42.28
C PRO A 52 11.04 -21.32 43.31
N ARG A 53 11.19 -22.42 44.05
CA ARG A 53 12.40 -23.00 44.65
C ARG A 53 13.71 -22.47 44.04
N ARG A 54 14.60 -21.90 44.89
CA ARG A 54 15.94 -21.41 44.48
C ARG A 54 16.83 -22.56 43.99
N LEU A 55 17.28 -22.46 42.73
CA LEU A 55 18.41 -23.22 42.17
C LEU A 55 19.68 -22.33 42.14
N PRO A 56 20.89 -22.93 42.19
CA PRO A 56 22.13 -22.19 42.44
C PRO A 56 22.53 -21.32 41.25
N LEU A 57 23.14 -20.17 41.58
CA LEU A 57 23.57 -19.09 40.71
C LEU A 57 24.58 -19.57 39.66
N SER A 58 24.10 -19.99 38.49
CA SER A 58 24.89 -19.97 37.26
C SER A 58 24.94 -18.53 36.75
N SER A 59 26.14 -18.06 36.41
CA SER A 59 26.43 -16.79 35.73
C SER A 59 25.32 -16.37 34.75
N PRO A 60 24.87 -15.10 34.76
CA PRO A 60 23.87 -14.67 33.80
C PRO A 60 24.46 -14.78 32.39
N LEU A 61 23.91 -15.69 31.59
CA LEU A 61 24.01 -15.59 30.13
C LEU A 61 23.60 -14.16 29.75
N PRO A 62 24.30 -13.48 28.82
CA PRO A 62 23.92 -12.14 28.41
C PRO A 62 22.44 -12.21 28.01
N ALA A 63 21.60 -11.47 28.75
CA ALA A 63 20.16 -11.50 28.58
C ALA A 63 19.87 -11.38 27.09
N SER A 64 19.25 -12.41 26.50
CA SER A 64 18.86 -12.35 25.11
C SER A 64 18.02 -11.09 24.96
N ARG A 65 18.45 -10.19 24.07
CA ARG A 65 17.70 -8.95 23.85
C ARG A 65 16.26 -9.35 23.54
N PRO A 66 15.25 -8.74 24.20
CA PRO A 66 13.88 -9.06 23.91
C PRO A 66 13.64 -8.84 22.42
N SER A 67 13.11 -9.86 21.75
CA SER A 67 12.76 -9.78 20.34
C SER A 67 11.72 -8.70 20.12
N VAL A 68 11.93 -7.86 19.10
CA VAL A 68 10.92 -6.88 18.65
C VAL A 68 9.69 -7.59 18.06
N TYR A 69 9.85 -8.82 17.58
CA TYR A 69 8.79 -9.64 17.00
C TYR A 69 8.08 -10.49 18.05
N HIS A 70 6.75 -10.59 17.94
CA HIS A 70 5.91 -11.47 18.75
C HIS A 70 6.34 -12.95 18.65
N SER A 71 6.78 -13.40 17.46
CA SER A 71 7.45 -14.69 17.26
C SER A 71 8.60 -14.52 16.27
N PRO A 72 9.86 -14.57 16.74
CA PRO A 72 11.04 -14.51 15.88
C PRO A 72 11.07 -15.61 14.82
N GLU A 73 10.69 -16.83 15.19
CA GLU A 73 10.76 -18.01 14.33
C GLU A 73 9.74 -17.92 13.20
N ALA A 74 8.51 -17.50 13.53
CA ALA A 74 7.46 -17.29 12.52
C ALA A 74 7.85 -16.16 11.54
N PHE A 75 8.43 -15.06 12.04
CA PHE A 75 8.93 -14.00 11.19
C PHE A 75 10.04 -14.49 10.27
N ALA A 76 11.04 -15.21 10.79
CA ALA A 76 12.15 -15.72 10.00
C ALA A 76 11.68 -16.71 8.91
N ALA A 77 10.78 -17.63 9.26
CA ALA A 77 10.19 -18.56 8.29
C ALA A 77 9.38 -17.84 7.21
N GLY A 78 8.53 -16.88 7.61
CA GLY A 78 7.73 -16.09 6.67
C GLY A 78 8.58 -15.20 5.75
N TYR A 79 9.64 -14.60 6.28
CA TYR A 79 10.58 -13.80 5.50
C TYR A 79 11.32 -14.68 4.48
N ALA A 80 11.82 -15.85 4.88
CA ALA A 80 12.48 -16.78 3.98
C ALA A 80 11.56 -17.29 2.86
N GLU A 81 10.27 -17.48 3.14
CA GLU A 81 9.28 -17.81 2.12
C GLU A 81 9.04 -16.64 1.16
N MET A 82 8.79 -15.44 1.69
CA MET A 82 8.66 -14.21 0.90
C MET A 82 9.88 -14.02 -0.02
N GLU A 83 11.09 -14.22 0.49
CA GLU A 83 12.32 -14.08 -0.30
C GLU A 83 12.40 -15.00 -1.52
N ARG A 84 11.71 -16.15 -1.49
CA ARG A 84 11.69 -17.16 -2.55
C ARG A 84 10.56 -16.93 -3.55
N SER A 85 9.34 -16.68 -3.05
CA SER A 85 8.12 -16.69 -3.86
C SER A 85 7.62 -15.31 -4.26
N PHE A 86 7.95 -14.25 -3.52
CA PHE A 86 7.41 -12.91 -3.78
C PHE A 86 7.86 -12.35 -5.14
N LYS A 87 6.90 -11.84 -5.91
CA LYS A 87 7.12 -11.25 -7.23
C LYS A 87 6.43 -9.91 -7.41
N VAL A 88 7.16 -9.01 -8.06
CA VAL A 88 6.72 -7.67 -8.43
C VAL A 88 6.79 -7.51 -9.94
N TYR A 89 5.65 -7.23 -10.57
CA TYR A 89 5.61 -6.80 -11.96
C TYR A 89 5.79 -5.28 -12.01
N ILE A 90 6.70 -4.82 -12.86
CA ILE A 90 6.91 -3.38 -13.08
C ILE A 90 6.22 -3.04 -14.39
N TYR A 91 5.30 -2.06 -14.38
CA TYR A 91 4.70 -1.62 -15.63
C TYR A 91 5.78 -1.23 -16.66
N PRO A 92 5.77 -1.82 -17.86
CA PRO A 92 6.84 -1.62 -18.83
C PRO A 92 6.72 -0.25 -19.52
N ASP A 93 5.55 0.37 -19.40
CA ASP A 93 5.28 1.69 -19.93
C ASP A 93 5.99 2.74 -19.12
N GLY A 94 7.15 3.12 -19.63
CA GLY A 94 7.77 4.35 -19.29
C GLY A 94 8.64 4.80 -20.45
N ASP A 95 8.30 5.91 -21.10
CA ASP A 95 9.20 6.50 -22.09
C ASP A 95 10.57 6.72 -21.41
N PRO A 96 11.65 6.09 -21.89
CA PRO A 96 12.99 6.23 -21.33
C PRO A 96 13.43 7.70 -21.19
N LYS A 97 12.87 8.62 -21.97
CA LYS A 97 13.18 10.06 -21.95
C LYS A 97 12.39 10.85 -20.92
N THR A 98 11.43 10.23 -20.23
CA THR A 98 10.48 10.91 -19.33
C THR A 98 10.74 10.57 -17.85
N PHE A 99 9.69 10.52 -17.03
CA PHE A 99 9.73 10.45 -15.56
C PHE A 99 9.78 9.02 -15.01
N TYR A 100 9.90 8.01 -15.87
CA TYR A 100 9.74 6.60 -15.47
C TYR A 100 11.04 5.84 -15.23
N GLN A 101 12.18 6.52 -15.30
CA GLN A 101 13.48 5.93 -14.99
C GLN A 101 13.99 6.40 -13.63
N THR A 102 14.94 5.64 -13.09
CA THR A 102 15.78 6.08 -11.99
C THR A 102 16.34 7.48 -12.27
N PRO A 103 16.29 8.41 -11.30
CA PRO A 103 16.92 9.72 -11.42
C PRO A 103 18.40 9.65 -11.79
N ARG A 104 18.90 10.61 -12.59
CA ARG A 104 20.31 10.65 -13.01
C ARG A 104 21.29 10.85 -11.84
N LYS A 105 20.84 11.42 -10.73
CA LYS A 105 21.63 11.64 -9.52
C LYS A 105 20.81 11.23 -8.30
N LEU A 106 21.32 10.28 -7.52
CA LEU A 106 20.73 9.82 -6.26
C LEU A 106 21.23 10.68 -5.10
N THR A 107 20.84 11.97 -5.09
CA THR A 107 21.39 12.94 -4.12
C THR A 107 20.30 13.70 -3.37
N GLY A 108 20.64 14.11 -2.14
CA GLY A 108 19.74 14.90 -1.29
C GLY A 108 18.57 14.09 -0.75
N LYS A 109 17.57 14.79 -0.21
CA LYS A 109 16.43 14.16 0.50
C LYS A 109 15.63 13.15 -0.32
N TYR A 110 15.66 13.23 -1.65
CA TYR A 110 14.91 12.32 -2.52
C TYR A 110 15.70 11.07 -2.95
N ALA A 111 16.92 10.87 -2.47
CA ALA A 111 17.78 9.78 -2.92
C ALA A 111 17.14 8.39 -2.73
N SER A 112 16.39 8.16 -1.66
CA SER A 112 15.69 6.90 -1.43
C SER A 112 14.71 6.52 -2.55
N GLU A 113 14.06 7.50 -3.20
CA GLU A 113 13.17 7.22 -4.35
C GLU A 113 13.96 6.57 -5.49
N GLY A 114 15.11 7.15 -5.81
CA GLY A 114 15.93 6.62 -6.87
C GLY A 114 16.63 5.29 -6.52
N TYR A 115 17.07 5.11 -5.26
CA TYR A 115 17.58 3.81 -4.80
C TYR A 115 16.50 2.73 -4.87
N PHE A 116 15.26 3.05 -4.49
CA PHE A 116 14.15 2.11 -4.64
C PHE A 116 13.96 1.71 -6.10
N PHE A 117 13.92 2.69 -7.01
CA PHE A 117 13.79 2.47 -8.45
C PHE A 117 14.90 1.60 -9.04
N GLN A 118 16.14 1.75 -8.55
CA GLN A 118 17.26 0.91 -8.95
C GLN A 118 17.14 -0.50 -8.37
N ASN A 119 16.98 -0.60 -7.05
CA ASN A 119 16.96 -1.86 -6.33
C ASN A 119 15.82 -2.76 -6.78
N ILE A 120 14.60 -2.24 -6.98
CA ILE A 120 13.47 -3.07 -7.41
C ILE A 120 13.71 -3.65 -8.82
N ARG A 121 14.35 -2.90 -9.72
CA ARG A 121 14.65 -3.35 -11.09
C ARG A 121 15.75 -4.40 -11.17
N GLU A 122 16.74 -4.31 -10.28
CA GLU A 122 17.87 -5.23 -10.17
C GLU A 122 17.57 -6.42 -9.23
N SER A 123 16.48 -6.35 -8.46
CA SER A 123 16.15 -7.38 -7.47
C SER A 123 15.65 -8.69 -8.09
N ARG A 124 15.84 -9.79 -7.36
CA ARG A 124 15.24 -11.11 -7.64
C ARG A 124 13.71 -11.15 -7.51
N PHE A 125 13.11 -10.10 -6.96
CA PHE A 125 11.66 -9.98 -6.81
C PHE A 125 10.99 -9.57 -8.12
N ARG A 126 11.71 -8.96 -9.06
CA ARG A 126 11.13 -8.57 -10.35
C ARG A 126 10.67 -9.78 -11.16
N THR A 127 9.50 -9.67 -11.78
CA THR A 127 9.00 -10.60 -12.81
C THR A 127 8.59 -9.83 -14.06
N GLU A 128 8.81 -10.43 -15.23
CA GLU A 128 8.28 -9.96 -16.52
C GLU A 128 6.92 -10.60 -16.84
N ASP A 129 6.51 -11.58 -16.03
CA ASP A 129 5.25 -12.31 -16.16
C ASP A 129 4.25 -11.74 -15.14
N PRO A 130 3.21 -11.01 -15.57
CA PRO A 130 2.24 -10.38 -14.69
C PRO A 130 1.33 -11.39 -13.98
N ASP A 131 1.18 -12.61 -14.53
CA ASP A 131 0.35 -13.66 -13.91
C ASP A 131 1.04 -14.28 -12.69
N LYS A 132 2.36 -14.10 -12.57
CA LYS A 132 3.16 -14.51 -11.40
C LYS A 132 3.30 -13.43 -10.34
N ALA A 133 2.81 -12.22 -10.58
CA ALA A 133 3.07 -11.07 -9.73
C ALA A 133 2.10 -10.98 -8.55
N ASP A 134 2.65 -10.80 -7.36
CA ASP A 134 1.90 -10.49 -6.14
C ASP A 134 1.56 -9.00 -6.06
N LEU A 135 2.49 -8.13 -6.46
CA LEU A 135 2.30 -6.69 -6.50
C LEU A 135 2.74 -6.07 -7.84
N PHE A 136 2.16 -4.92 -8.14
CA PHE A 136 2.41 -4.16 -9.37
C PHE A 136 3.03 -2.80 -9.04
N PHE A 137 4.25 -2.58 -9.50
CA PHE A 137 4.93 -1.31 -9.32
C PHE A 137 4.54 -0.32 -10.43
N VAL A 138 4.11 0.88 -10.03
CA VAL A 138 3.85 2.03 -10.90
C VAL A 138 5.10 2.91 -10.94
N PRO A 139 5.95 2.83 -11.97
CA PRO A 139 7.29 3.42 -11.97
C PRO A 139 7.28 4.91 -12.32
N ILE A 140 6.55 5.76 -11.61
CA ILE A 140 6.50 7.21 -11.83
C ILE A 140 7.37 7.98 -10.80
N SER A 141 8.27 8.85 -11.26
CA SER A 141 9.22 9.58 -10.38
C SER A 141 8.88 11.08 -10.27
N PRO A 142 8.18 11.50 -9.19
CA PRO A 142 8.05 12.90 -8.82
C PRO A 142 9.40 13.61 -8.65
N HIS A 143 10.43 12.92 -8.14
CA HIS A 143 11.77 13.51 -8.04
C HIS A 143 12.32 13.92 -9.41
N LYS A 144 12.14 13.08 -10.44
CA LYS A 144 12.57 13.40 -11.80
C LYS A 144 11.76 14.56 -12.39
N MET A 145 10.47 14.67 -12.06
CA MET A 145 9.65 15.84 -12.42
C MET A 145 10.21 17.13 -11.82
N ARG A 146 10.55 17.11 -10.53
CA ARG A 146 11.18 18.25 -9.87
C ARG A 146 12.52 18.61 -10.49
N GLY A 147 13.35 17.62 -10.82
CA GLY A 147 14.63 17.84 -11.49
C GLY A 147 14.51 18.48 -12.88
N LYS A 148 13.37 18.32 -13.56
CA LYS A 148 13.05 18.98 -14.83
C LYS A 148 12.36 20.34 -14.66
N GLY A 149 12.12 20.81 -13.44
CA GLY A 149 11.42 22.08 -13.18
C GLY A 149 9.92 22.03 -13.45
N THR A 150 9.30 20.85 -13.47
CA THR A 150 7.84 20.70 -13.60
C THR A 150 7.14 21.38 -12.41
N SER A 151 6.10 22.19 -12.67
CA SER A 151 5.29 22.80 -11.61
C SER A 151 4.46 21.74 -10.87
N TYR A 152 4.04 22.01 -9.64
CA TYR A 152 3.27 21.04 -8.86
C TYR A 152 1.92 20.70 -9.51
N GLU A 153 1.27 21.68 -10.12
CA GLU A 153 0.00 21.50 -10.85
C GLU A 153 0.18 20.53 -12.02
N ASN A 154 1.28 20.67 -12.75
CA ASN A 154 1.61 19.80 -13.88
C ASN A 154 2.02 18.40 -13.43
N MET A 155 2.66 18.24 -12.26
CA MET A 155 3.02 16.92 -11.74
C MET A 155 1.78 16.04 -11.57
N THR A 156 0.73 16.57 -10.93
CA THR A 156 -0.51 15.83 -10.70
C THR A 156 -1.17 15.42 -12.01
N MET A 157 -1.20 16.31 -13.01
CA MET A 157 -1.74 15.97 -14.34
C MET A 157 -0.92 14.86 -15.02
N ILE A 158 0.41 14.94 -14.98
CA ILE A 158 1.28 13.90 -15.54
C ILE A 158 1.03 12.54 -14.87
N VAL A 159 0.90 12.50 -13.54
CA VAL A 159 0.60 11.27 -12.82
C VAL A 159 -0.77 10.73 -13.20
N LYS A 160 -1.79 11.59 -13.26
CA LYS A 160 -3.15 11.23 -13.67
C LYS A 160 -3.15 10.57 -15.04
N ASP A 161 -2.60 11.26 -16.03
CA ASP A 161 -2.60 10.79 -17.43
C ASP A 161 -1.82 9.49 -17.57
N TYR A 162 -0.72 9.34 -16.83
CA TYR A 162 0.04 8.10 -16.80
C TYR A 162 -0.78 6.92 -16.28
N VAL A 163 -1.42 7.09 -15.12
CA VAL A 163 -2.22 6.02 -14.49
C VAL A 163 -3.45 5.70 -15.34
N GLU A 164 -4.13 6.69 -15.90
CA GLU A 164 -5.24 6.48 -16.84
C GLU A 164 -4.78 5.72 -18.10
N GLY A 165 -3.58 6.03 -18.60
CA GLY A 165 -2.92 5.27 -19.67
C GLY A 165 -2.68 3.81 -19.28
N LEU A 166 -2.14 3.55 -18.08
CA LEU A 166 -1.92 2.19 -17.59
C LEU A 166 -3.23 1.40 -17.47
N ILE A 167 -4.29 2.02 -16.92
CA ILE A 167 -5.62 1.42 -16.74
C ILE A 167 -6.24 1.06 -18.09
N SER A 168 -6.11 1.95 -19.09
CA SER A 168 -6.68 1.70 -20.41
C SER A 168 -5.93 0.62 -21.20
N LYS A 169 -4.62 0.49 -20.99
CA LYS A 169 -3.77 -0.42 -21.76
C LYS A 169 -3.60 -1.80 -21.14
N TYR A 170 -3.58 -1.90 -19.81
CA TYR A 170 -3.34 -3.15 -19.12
C TYR A 170 -4.55 -3.57 -18.27
N PRO A 171 -4.93 -4.86 -18.27
CA PRO A 171 -6.08 -5.32 -17.51
C PRO A 171 -5.82 -5.41 -15.99
N TYR A 172 -4.56 -5.29 -15.55
CA TYR A 172 -4.14 -5.63 -14.18
C TYR A 172 -4.70 -4.68 -13.12
N TRP A 173 -4.82 -3.39 -13.43
CA TRP A 173 -5.32 -2.39 -12.46
C TRP A 173 -6.75 -2.71 -12.00
N ASN A 174 -7.60 -3.12 -12.93
CA ASN A 174 -9.02 -3.36 -12.68
C ASN A 174 -9.28 -4.65 -11.88
N ARG A 175 -8.28 -5.53 -11.71
CA ARG A 175 -8.40 -6.76 -10.91
C ARG A 175 -8.68 -6.47 -9.44
N THR A 176 -8.07 -5.41 -8.92
CA THR A 176 -8.12 -5.03 -7.50
C THR A 176 -8.50 -3.56 -7.30
N LEU A 177 -8.79 -2.85 -8.40
CA LEU A 177 -8.99 -1.39 -8.42
C LEU A 177 -7.77 -0.63 -7.85
N GLY A 178 -6.57 -1.15 -8.05
CA GLY A 178 -5.32 -0.54 -7.61
C GLY A 178 -4.81 -1.03 -6.25
N ALA A 179 -5.46 -1.99 -5.57
CA ALA A 179 -5.08 -2.39 -4.21
C ALA A 179 -3.78 -3.22 -4.12
N ASP A 180 -3.44 -3.94 -5.18
CA ASP A 180 -2.15 -4.64 -5.34
C ASP A 180 -1.10 -3.80 -6.08
N HIS A 181 -1.42 -2.53 -6.33
CA HIS A 181 -0.51 -1.56 -6.95
C HIS A 181 0.20 -0.74 -5.88
N PHE A 182 1.45 -0.40 -6.16
CA PHE A 182 2.21 0.48 -5.28
C PHE A 182 3.09 1.46 -6.04
N PHE A 183 3.40 2.57 -5.37
CA PHE A 183 4.23 3.64 -5.90
C PHE A 183 5.06 4.29 -4.79
N VAL A 184 6.12 4.98 -5.17
CA VAL A 184 6.99 5.69 -4.23
C VAL A 184 6.59 7.15 -4.15
N ALA A 185 6.47 7.66 -2.93
CA ALA A 185 6.20 9.07 -2.66
C ALA A 185 7.18 9.60 -1.61
N CYS A 186 8.10 10.46 -2.02
CA CYS A 186 9.15 10.95 -1.13
C CYS A 186 9.05 12.46 -0.88
N HIS A 187 8.97 12.82 0.41
CA HIS A 187 8.89 14.20 0.89
C HIS A 187 7.78 15.01 0.22
N ASP A 188 7.96 16.33 0.18
CA ASP A 188 7.06 17.33 -0.40
C ASP A 188 6.71 17.05 -1.86
N VAL A 189 7.70 16.68 -2.69
CA VAL A 189 7.42 16.43 -4.12
C VAL A 189 6.49 15.25 -4.34
N GLY A 190 6.66 14.17 -3.56
CA GLY A 190 5.75 13.02 -3.59
C GLY A 190 4.34 13.45 -3.21
N VAL A 191 4.18 14.13 -2.08
CA VAL A 191 2.86 14.61 -1.64
C VAL A 191 2.18 15.46 -2.72
N ARG A 192 2.89 16.43 -3.30
CA ARG A 192 2.35 17.33 -4.32
C ARG A 192 1.96 16.64 -5.61
N ALA A 193 2.73 15.64 -6.05
CA ALA A 193 2.43 14.91 -7.28
C ALA A 193 1.17 14.02 -7.18
N PHE A 194 0.76 13.63 -5.97
CA PHE A 194 -0.38 12.73 -5.74
C PHE A 194 -1.58 13.39 -5.02
N GLU A 195 -1.48 14.66 -4.59
CA GLU A 195 -2.49 15.38 -3.79
C GLU A 195 -3.88 15.39 -4.45
N GLY A 196 -3.94 15.43 -5.79
CA GLY A 196 -5.20 15.42 -6.56
C GLY A 196 -5.72 14.04 -6.97
N LEU A 197 -5.14 12.94 -6.47
CA LEU A 197 -5.43 11.57 -6.92
C LEU A 197 -5.95 10.68 -5.79
N PRO A 198 -7.15 10.96 -5.23
CA PRO A 198 -7.65 10.29 -4.04
C PRO A 198 -7.85 8.78 -4.23
N PHE A 199 -8.24 8.32 -5.42
CA PHE A 199 -8.42 6.89 -5.70
C PHE A 199 -7.09 6.14 -5.64
N MET A 200 -6.04 6.71 -6.25
CA MET A 200 -4.70 6.14 -6.20
C MET A 200 -4.15 6.13 -4.77
N VAL A 201 -4.28 7.23 -4.04
CA VAL A 201 -3.76 7.35 -2.66
C VAL A 201 -4.48 6.42 -1.68
N LYS A 202 -5.80 6.25 -1.82
CA LYS A 202 -6.61 5.43 -0.90
C LYS A 202 -6.56 3.94 -1.22
N ASN A 203 -6.49 3.56 -2.49
CA ASN A 203 -6.51 2.15 -2.86
C ASN A 203 -5.10 1.56 -2.93
N SER A 204 -4.15 2.25 -3.55
CA SER A 204 -2.80 1.72 -3.80
C SER A 204 -1.87 1.93 -2.62
N ILE A 205 -0.90 1.04 -2.45
CA ILE A 205 0.10 1.09 -1.39
C ILE A 205 1.13 2.19 -1.70
N ARG A 206 1.44 3.04 -0.72
CA ARG A 206 2.52 4.02 -0.85
C ARG A 206 3.75 3.57 -0.10
N ALA A 207 4.88 3.53 -0.80
CA ALA A 207 6.20 3.49 -0.17
C ALA A 207 6.64 4.93 0.10
N VAL A 208 6.60 5.35 1.37
CA VAL A 208 6.77 6.75 1.77
C VAL A 208 8.11 6.96 2.46
N CYS A 209 8.94 7.87 1.92
CA CYS A 209 10.23 8.20 2.54
C CYS A 209 10.08 8.91 3.89
N SER A 210 9.12 9.81 4.02
CA SER A 210 8.90 10.62 5.23
C SER A 210 7.51 10.34 5.82
N PRO A 211 7.27 9.13 6.34
CA PRO A 211 5.99 8.79 6.95
C PRO A 211 5.79 9.64 8.20
N SER A 212 4.60 10.21 8.35
CA SER A 212 4.21 10.98 9.53
C SER A 212 2.70 10.88 9.71
N TYR A 213 2.24 10.81 10.97
CA TYR A 213 0.82 10.86 11.30
C TYR A 213 0.16 12.20 10.97
N ASN A 214 0.96 13.25 10.76
CA ASN A 214 0.50 14.60 10.43
C ASN A 214 0.35 14.84 8.93
N VAL A 215 0.68 13.85 8.09
CA VAL A 215 0.40 13.84 6.66
C VAL A 215 -0.46 12.62 6.34
N ASP A 216 -0.99 12.52 5.12
CA ASP A 216 -1.98 11.50 4.76
C ASP A 216 -1.51 10.03 4.84
N PHE A 217 -0.38 9.68 5.47
CA PHE A 217 0.12 8.32 5.62
C PHE A 217 -0.91 7.38 6.29
N ILE A 218 -1.14 6.21 5.69
CA ILE A 218 -2.15 5.23 6.14
C ILE A 218 -1.41 4.00 6.72
N PRO A 219 -1.25 3.87 8.05
CA PRO A 219 -0.37 2.87 8.66
C PRO A 219 -0.71 1.40 8.38
N HIS A 220 -1.98 1.09 8.09
CA HIS A 220 -2.44 -0.26 7.81
C HIS A 220 -2.31 -0.67 6.33
N LYS A 221 -1.77 0.20 5.49
CA LYS A 221 -1.65 0.02 4.03
C LYS A 221 -0.30 0.47 3.49
N ASP A 222 0.13 1.66 3.87
CA ASP A 222 1.36 2.28 3.39
C ASP A 222 2.59 1.76 4.14
N VAL A 223 3.74 1.81 3.48
CA VAL A 223 5.01 1.29 3.99
C VAL A 223 6.01 2.43 4.14
N ALA A 224 6.70 2.45 5.27
CA ALA A 224 7.81 3.37 5.50
C ALA A 224 9.04 2.93 4.68
N LEU A 225 9.58 3.82 3.87
CA LEU A 225 10.83 3.63 3.16
C LEU A 225 11.95 4.37 3.91
N PRO A 226 13.08 3.72 4.23
CA PRO A 226 14.20 4.38 4.91
C PRO A 226 14.68 5.63 4.17
N GLN A 227 14.86 6.73 4.90
CA GLN A 227 15.39 7.97 4.35
C GLN A 227 16.90 7.87 4.20
N VAL A 228 17.39 8.18 3.00
CA VAL A 228 18.81 8.44 2.77
C VAL A 228 19.06 9.89 3.15
N LEU A 229 19.46 10.10 4.40
CA LEU A 229 19.94 11.39 4.91
C LEU A 229 21.47 11.43 4.74
N GLN A 230 21.98 12.14 3.73
CA GLN A 230 23.42 12.32 3.59
C GLN A 230 23.96 13.28 4.67
N PRO A 231 25.11 12.94 5.28
CA PRO A 231 26.41 13.30 4.70
C PRO A 231 27.34 12.09 4.49
N PHE A 232 26.81 10.88 4.38
CA PHE A 232 27.64 9.70 4.16
C PHE A 232 28.29 9.76 2.78
N ALA A 233 29.62 9.71 2.73
CA ALA A 233 30.35 9.41 1.52
C ALA A 233 29.74 8.15 0.92
N LEU A 234 29.31 8.23 -0.34
CA LEU A 234 28.88 7.05 -1.08
C LEU A 234 30.00 6.00 -0.91
N PRO A 235 29.71 4.76 -0.47
CA PRO A 235 30.65 3.68 -0.72
C PRO A 235 30.94 3.70 -2.23
N GLU A 236 32.21 3.50 -2.63
CA GLU A 236 32.55 3.41 -4.04
C GLU A 236 31.59 2.41 -4.71
N GLY A 237 30.87 2.88 -5.73
CA GLY A 237 29.86 2.06 -6.41
C GLY A 237 30.49 0.76 -6.92
N GLY A 238 30.22 -0.33 -6.22
CA GLY A 238 30.76 -1.65 -6.47
C GLY A 238 29.77 -2.73 -6.01
N ASN A 239 29.97 -3.95 -6.53
CA ASN A 239 29.10 -5.12 -6.34
C ASN A 239 29.15 -5.73 -4.93
N ASP A 240 29.11 -4.92 -3.86
CA ASP A 240 28.94 -5.44 -2.51
C ASP A 240 27.45 -5.72 -2.25
N ILE A 241 27.07 -6.98 -2.40
CA ILE A 241 25.71 -7.49 -2.19
C ILE A 241 25.40 -7.76 -0.71
N GLU A 242 26.39 -7.71 0.20
CA GLU A 242 26.18 -8.00 1.62
C GLU A 242 25.82 -6.76 2.45
N ASN A 243 26.17 -5.55 1.97
CA ASN A 243 25.91 -4.28 2.67
C ASN A 243 24.93 -3.33 1.93
N ARG A 244 24.08 -3.86 1.04
CA ARG A 244 23.03 -3.06 0.35
C ARG A 244 21.87 -2.67 1.26
#